data_AF-A0A6I7X8T3-F1
#
_entry.id   AF-A0A6I7X8T3-F1
#
_cell.length_a   1.000
_cell.length_b   1.000
_cell.length_c   1.000
_cell.angle_alpha   90.00
_cell.angle_beta   90.00
_cell.angle_gamma   90.00
#
_symmetry.space_group_name_H-M   'P 1'
#
loop_
_entity.id
_entity.type
_entity.pdbx_description
1 polymer ?
#
loop_
_entity_poly.entity_id
_entity_poly.type
_entity_poly.pdbx_seq_one_letter_code
_entity_poly.pdbx_strand_id
1 'polypeptide(L)'
;MFKTNLSKDQRIQNAEVLYKGKPKTVKAKYYYLAANTIENLRILLNSEDNHQGKVANANGLLGAYFSSHGAIAMSVTLAEPVYPGRGRPTTSSVINTLNHPQRHELNSYMMEIWNLDSGLSDYHQALL
;
A
#
# COMPACT_ATOMS: atom_id res chain seq x y z
N MET A 1 -3.49 -18.16 7.53
CA MET A 1 -2.38 -17.75 8.42
C MET A 1 -1.08 -17.91 7.65
N PHE A 2 -0.21 -16.91 7.69
CA PHE A 2 1.14 -16.96 7.14
C PHE A 2 2.10 -16.49 8.22
N LYS A 3 3.11 -17.29 8.57
CA LYS A 3 4.16 -16.93 9.54
C LYS A 3 5.50 -17.54 9.15
N THR A 4 6.58 -16.96 9.63
CA THR A 4 7.95 -17.44 9.44
C THR A 4 8.56 -17.83 10.78
N ASN A 5 9.39 -18.86 10.78
CA ASN A 5 10.02 -19.39 11.98
C ASN A 5 11.54 -19.21 11.93
N LEU A 6 12.11 -18.70 13.00
CA LEU A 6 13.56 -18.58 13.18
C LEU A 6 14.18 -19.91 13.63
N SER A 7 15.42 -20.12 13.23
CA SER A 7 16.33 -21.08 13.83
C SER A 7 17.22 -20.40 14.88
N LYS A 8 17.96 -21.20 15.65
CA LYS A 8 18.85 -20.73 16.73
C LYS A 8 19.93 -19.75 16.25
N ASP A 9 20.32 -19.81 14.99
CA ASP A 9 21.26 -18.90 14.33
C ASP A 9 20.60 -17.65 13.74
N GLN A 10 19.36 -17.34 14.14
CA GLN A 10 18.59 -16.16 13.70
C GLN A 10 18.33 -16.11 12.18
N ARG A 11 18.28 -17.28 11.53
CA ARG A 11 17.87 -17.42 10.13
C ARG A 11 16.44 -17.92 10.02
N ILE A 12 15.76 -17.58 8.93
CA ILE A 12 14.43 -18.14 8.64
C ILE A 12 14.59 -19.58 8.19
N GLN A 13 14.06 -20.52 8.97
CA GLN A 13 14.16 -21.94 8.69
C GLN A 13 13.02 -22.43 7.78
N ASN A 14 11.81 -21.94 8.05
CA ASN A 14 10.60 -22.33 7.34
C ASN A 14 9.53 -21.24 7.40
N ALA A 15 8.58 -21.31 6.47
CA ALA A 15 7.35 -20.55 6.50
C ALA A 15 6.16 -21.49 6.66
N GLU A 16 5.19 -21.13 7.48
CA GLU A 16 3.91 -21.81 7.62
C GLU A 16 2.85 -21.02 6.86
N VAL A 17 2.13 -21.71 5.98
CA VAL A 17 1.07 -21.14 5.16
C VAL A 17 -0.21 -21.94 5.33
N LEU A 18 -1.36 -21.27 5.27
CA LEU A 18 -2.64 -21.95 5.21
C LEU A 18 -2.95 -22.31 3.75
N TYR A 19 -3.01 -23.60 3.46
CA TYR A 19 -3.34 -24.11 2.14
C TYR A 19 -4.57 -25.02 2.23
N LYS A 20 -5.65 -24.66 1.53
CA LYS A 20 -6.94 -25.38 1.57
C LYS A 20 -7.45 -25.62 2.99
N GLY A 21 -7.35 -24.59 3.84
CA GLY A 21 -7.80 -24.66 5.24
C GLY A 21 -6.89 -25.46 6.17
N LYS A 22 -5.75 -25.98 5.71
CA LYS A 22 -4.80 -26.73 6.53
C LYS A 22 -3.43 -26.03 6.57
N PRO A 23 -2.75 -25.96 7.73
CA PRO A 23 -1.37 -25.48 7.81
C PRO A 23 -0.43 -26.36 6.97
N LYS A 24 0.48 -25.72 6.24
CA LYS A 24 1.53 -26.38 5.47
C LYS A 24 2.84 -25.65 5.70
N THR A 25 3.89 -26.40 5.97
CA THR A 25 5.26 -25.87 6.10
C THR A 25 5.95 -25.87 4.73
N VAL A 26 6.60 -24.77 4.42
CA VAL A 26 7.42 -24.57 3.22
C VAL A 26 8.85 -24.31 3.66
N LYS A 27 9.79 -25.08 3.11
CA LYS A 27 11.23 -24.92 3.32
C LYS A 27 11.89 -24.43 2.03
N ALA A 28 12.72 -23.42 2.14
CA ALA A 28 13.50 -22.83 1.06
C ALA A 28 14.84 -22.33 1.61
N LYS A 29 15.80 -22.11 0.70
CA LYS A 29 17.10 -21.52 1.05
C LYS A 29 16.99 -20.03 1.35
N TYR A 30 16.08 -19.33 0.66
CA TYR A 30 15.84 -17.90 0.79
C TYR A 30 14.33 -17.63 0.82
N TYR A 31 13.94 -16.59 1.55
CA TYR A 31 12.56 -16.12 1.64
C TYR A 31 12.50 -14.64 1.27
N TYR A 32 11.52 -14.29 0.45
CA TYR A 32 11.26 -12.91 0.03
C TYR A 32 9.84 -12.52 0.44
N LEU A 33 9.71 -11.38 1.11
CA LEU A 33 8.42 -10.82 1.49
C LEU A 33 7.98 -9.77 0.47
N ALA A 34 6.95 -10.11 -0.31
CA ALA A 34 6.41 -9.26 -1.38
C ALA A 34 4.88 -9.16 -1.31
N ALA A 35 4.32 -9.14 -0.09
CA ALA A 35 2.87 -9.18 0.14
C ALA A 35 2.20 -7.80 0.14
N ASN A 36 2.94 -6.70 -0.11
CA ASN A 36 2.62 -5.28 0.14
C ASN A 36 3.03 -4.79 1.55
N THR A 37 2.95 -3.47 1.78
CA THR A 37 3.38 -2.83 3.04
C THR A 37 2.65 -3.39 4.27
N ILE A 38 1.32 -3.44 4.25
CA ILE A 38 0.51 -3.85 5.41
C ILE A 38 0.67 -5.36 5.67
N GLU A 39 0.65 -6.16 4.62
CA GLU A 39 0.69 -7.61 4.73
C GLU A 39 2.08 -8.13 5.09
N ASN A 40 3.15 -7.50 4.58
CA ASN A 40 4.51 -7.82 5.02
C ASN A 40 4.67 -7.56 6.53
N LEU A 41 4.18 -6.41 7.03
CA LEU A 41 4.21 -6.10 8.45
C LEU A 41 3.41 -7.10 9.26
N ARG A 42 2.19 -7.44 8.82
CA ARG A 42 1.34 -8.43 9.48
C ARG A 42 2.00 -9.80 9.55
N ILE A 43 2.62 -10.26 8.46
CA ILE A 43 3.35 -11.53 8.44
C ILE A 43 4.49 -11.51 9.46
N LEU A 44 5.29 -10.45 9.48
CA LEU A 44 6.44 -10.31 10.38
C LEU A 44 6.01 -10.21 11.86
N LEU A 45 4.96 -9.45 12.17
CA LEU A 45 4.39 -9.34 13.52
C LEU A 45 3.75 -10.64 14.00
N ASN A 46 3.14 -11.41 13.09
CA ASN A 46 2.62 -12.76 13.39
C ASN A 46 3.72 -13.82 13.42
N SER A 47 4.93 -13.48 12.99
CA SER A 47 6.10 -14.36 13.01
C SER A 47 6.84 -14.20 14.34
N GLU A 48 6.19 -14.62 15.41
CA GLU A 48 6.80 -14.77 16.73
C GLU A 48 5.94 -15.72 17.56
N ASP A 49 6.41 -16.95 17.76
CA ASP A 49 5.72 -17.93 18.62
C ASP A 49 6.64 -19.06 19.16
N ASN A 50 7.95 -19.03 18.86
CA ASN A 50 8.86 -20.13 19.20
C ASN A 50 9.92 -19.76 20.26
N HIS A 51 9.69 -18.73 21.07
CA HIS A 51 10.61 -18.27 22.13
C HIS A 51 12.04 -17.88 21.66
N GLN A 52 12.23 -17.59 20.37
CA GLN A 52 13.54 -17.29 19.76
C GLN A 52 13.74 -15.81 19.39
N GLY A 53 12.74 -14.97 19.67
CA GLY A 53 12.76 -13.52 19.46
C GLY A 53 11.92 -13.03 18.28
N LYS A 54 11.97 -11.72 18.06
CA LYS A 54 11.15 -11.01 17.07
C LYS A 54 11.75 -11.07 15.67
N VAL A 55 11.01 -11.61 14.69
CA VAL A 55 11.47 -11.60 13.29
C VAL A 55 11.53 -10.17 12.76
N ALA A 56 12.71 -9.76 12.31
CA ALA A 56 12.97 -8.45 11.70
C ALA A 56 12.51 -7.22 12.53
N ASN A 57 12.38 -7.39 13.85
CA ASN A 57 11.91 -6.32 14.75
C ASN A 57 12.81 -6.19 16.00
N ALA A 58 14.11 -6.42 15.85
CA ALA A 58 15.09 -6.32 16.94
C ALA A 58 15.19 -4.88 17.51
N ASN A 59 14.94 -3.87 16.68
CA ASN A 59 14.96 -2.45 17.06
C ASN A 59 13.58 -1.89 17.45
N GLY A 60 12.52 -2.70 17.42
CA GLY A 60 11.16 -2.26 17.76
C GLY A 60 10.51 -1.33 16.74
N LEU A 61 11.09 -1.14 15.55
CA LEU A 61 10.58 -0.20 14.54
C LEU A 61 9.59 -0.82 13.55
N LEU A 62 9.28 -2.11 13.66
CA LEU A 62 8.33 -2.75 12.75
C LEU A 62 6.94 -2.12 12.88
N GLY A 63 6.48 -1.49 11.79
CA GLY A 63 5.22 -0.75 11.74
C GLY A 63 5.33 0.71 12.19
N ALA A 64 6.48 1.15 12.71
CA ALA A 64 6.74 2.57 12.97
C ALA A 64 6.95 3.33 11.64
N TYR A 65 6.73 4.65 11.68
CA TYR A 65 6.93 5.55 10.54
C TYR A 65 6.09 5.22 9.29
N PHE A 66 4.97 4.51 9.47
CA PHE A 66 4.01 4.29 8.40
C PHE A 66 3.57 5.64 7.82
N SER A 67 3.75 5.80 6.51
CA SER A 67 3.48 7.04 5.80
C SER A 67 2.65 6.74 4.55
N SER A 68 1.69 7.61 4.28
CA SER A 68 0.90 7.63 3.05
C SER A 68 0.69 9.08 2.63
N HIS A 69 0.18 9.30 1.42
CA HIS A 69 -0.19 10.63 0.97
C HIS A 69 -1.57 11.00 1.52
N GLY A 70 -1.63 12.12 2.26
CA GLY A 70 -2.91 12.80 2.49
C GLY A 70 -3.40 13.41 1.18
N ALA A 71 -4.70 13.30 0.91
CA ALA A 71 -5.30 13.81 -0.31
C ALA A 71 -6.54 14.66 0.02
N ILE A 72 -6.70 15.75 -0.72
CA ILE A 72 -7.91 16.57 -0.74
C ILE A 72 -8.46 16.49 -2.16
N ALA A 73 -9.69 15.99 -2.30
CA ALA A 73 -10.39 15.97 -3.57
C ALA A 73 -11.24 17.24 -3.71
N MET A 74 -11.18 17.87 -4.88
CA MET A 74 -11.98 19.03 -5.24
C MET A 74 -12.58 18.81 -6.62
N SER A 75 -13.88 19.07 -6.74
CA SER A 75 -14.58 19.09 -8.02
C SER A 75 -14.80 20.54 -8.45
N VAL A 76 -14.61 20.82 -9.74
CA VAL A 76 -14.85 22.13 -10.33
C VAL A 76 -15.78 22.01 -11.53
N THR A 77 -16.69 22.96 -11.67
CA THR A 77 -17.56 23.09 -12.85
C THR A 77 -16.96 24.15 -13.77
N LEU A 78 -16.70 23.77 -15.01
CA LEU A 78 -16.21 24.69 -16.03
C LEU A 78 -17.38 25.20 -16.87
N ALA A 79 -17.29 26.46 -17.32
CA ALA A 79 -18.30 27.06 -18.19
C ALA A 79 -18.33 26.39 -19.58
N GLU A 80 -17.19 25.86 -20.02
CA GLU A 80 -17.03 25.17 -21.29
C GLU A 80 -17.14 23.64 -21.09
N PRO A 81 -17.72 22.91 -22.06
CA PRO A 81 -17.78 21.47 -22.00
C PRO A 81 -16.38 20.85 -22.18
N VAL A 82 -15.94 20.06 -21.19
CA VAL A 82 -14.62 19.38 -21.20
C VAL A 82 -14.70 17.87 -21.44
N TYR A 83 -15.91 17.32 -21.64
CA TYR A 83 -16.17 15.93 -22.03
C TYR A 83 -15.36 14.88 -21.22
N PRO A 84 -15.62 14.78 -19.90
CA PRO A 84 -14.91 13.86 -19.03
C PRO A 84 -15.05 12.38 -19.42
N GLY A 85 -14.11 11.55 -18.97
CA GLY A 85 -14.05 10.12 -19.30
C GLY A 85 -13.39 9.78 -20.64
N ARG A 86 -13.01 10.78 -21.44
CA ARG A 86 -12.20 10.57 -22.65
C ARG A 86 -10.72 10.45 -22.28
N GLY A 87 -10.14 9.27 -22.48
CA GLY A 87 -8.71 9.01 -22.26
C GLY A 87 -8.38 8.47 -20.87
N ARG A 88 -7.21 8.83 -20.34
CA ARG A 88 -6.77 8.37 -19.00
C ARG A 88 -7.46 9.20 -17.91
N PRO A 89 -7.82 8.58 -16.77
CA PRO A 89 -8.45 9.29 -15.65
C PRO A 89 -7.62 10.47 -15.15
N THR A 90 -6.30 10.34 -15.08
CA THR A 90 -5.38 11.44 -14.73
C THR A 90 -4.80 12.03 -16.01
N THR A 91 -5.01 13.32 -16.23
CA THR A 91 -4.57 14.01 -17.46
C THR A 91 -3.28 14.79 -17.28
N SER A 92 -3.09 15.36 -16.08
CA SER A 92 -1.91 16.17 -15.77
C SER A 92 -1.70 16.26 -14.27
N SER A 93 -0.47 16.59 -13.88
CA SER A 93 -0.11 16.86 -12.49
C SER A 93 0.73 18.12 -12.39
N VAL A 94 0.52 18.91 -11.34
CA VAL A 94 1.36 20.05 -10.98
C VAL A 94 2.29 19.62 -9.86
N ILE A 95 3.59 19.63 -10.15
CA ILE A 95 4.63 19.02 -9.31
C ILE A 95 5.68 20.02 -8.77
N ASN A 96 5.51 21.31 -9.06
CA ASN A 96 6.48 22.34 -8.66
C ASN A 96 6.62 22.44 -7.13
N THR A 97 5.63 21.97 -6.39
CA THR A 97 5.54 21.96 -4.93
C THR A 97 6.18 20.72 -4.28
N LEU A 98 6.72 19.78 -5.08
CA LEU A 98 7.40 18.60 -4.54
C LEU A 98 8.68 18.97 -3.78
N ASN A 99 9.40 20.00 -4.22
CA ASN A 99 10.63 20.48 -3.57
C ASN A 99 10.61 22.00 -3.36
N HIS A 100 9.67 22.46 -2.52
CA HIS A 100 9.50 23.88 -2.18
C HIS A 100 10.47 24.33 -1.05
N PRO A 101 11.02 25.57 -1.05
CA PRO A 101 11.85 26.08 0.04
C PRO A 101 11.27 26.02 1.46
N GLN A 102 9.94 26.04 1.63
CA GLN A 102 9.30 26.00 2.96
C GLN A 102 8.97 24.59 3.47
N ARG A 103 9.76 23.57 3.11
CA ARG A 103 9.53 22.17 3.52
C ARG A 103 9.65 21.92 5.03
N HIS A 104 10.18 22.88 5.78
CA HIS A 104 10.19 22.86 7.25
C HIS A 104 8.84 23.28 7.87
N GLU A 105 8.00 24.00 7.12
CA GLU A 105 6.67 24.48 7.55
C GLU A 105 5.53 23.68 6.92
N LEU A 106 5.67 23.29 5.65
CA LEU A 106 4.64 22.62 4.86
C LEU A 106 5.16 21.35 4.21
N ASN A 107 4.38 20.28 4.26
CA ASN A 107 4.68 19.06 3.51
C ASN A 107 4.67 19.34 2.00
N SER A 108 5.48 18.59 1.25
CA SER A 108 5.37 18.55 -0.21
C SER A 108 4.00 18.03 -0.62
N TYR A 109 3.39 18.64 -1.62
CA TYR A 109 2.13 18.18 -2.20
C TYR A 109 2.19 18.20 -3.72
N MET A 110 1.26 17.49 -4.35
CA MET A 110 1.06 17.44 -5.79
C MET A 110 -0.43 17.67 -6.05
N MET A 111 -0.76 18.43 -7.09
CA MET A 111 -2.12 18.51 -7.59
C MET A 111 -2.24 17.60 -8.81
N GLU A 112 -3.20 16.70 -8.80
CA GLU A 112 -3.55 15.89 -9.97
C GLU A 112 -4.88 16.37 -10.54
N ILE A 113 -4.94 16.51 -11.87
CA ILE A 113 -6.17 16.86 -12.58
C ILE A 113 -6.77 15.58 -13.13
N TRP A 114 -7.90 15.20 -12.57
CA TRP A 114 -8.62 13.99 -12.94
C TRP A 114 -9.76 14.36 -13.89
N ASN A 115 -9.78 13.72 -15.08
CA ASN A 115 -10.84 13.86 -16.07
C ASN A 115 -11.99 12.88 -15.79
N LEU A 116 -12.56 12.98 -14.60
CA LEU A 116 -13.66 12.14 -14.15
C LEU A 116 -14.94 12.97 -14.04
N ASP A 117 -16.05 12.34 -14.40
CA ASP A 117 -17.38 12.85 -14.09
C ASP A 117 -17.85 12.18 -12.79
N SER A 118 -18.09 12.97 -11.74
CA SER A 118 -18.71 12.47 -10.51
C SER A 118 -20.20 12.12 -10.69
N GLY A 119 -20.79 12.42 -11.86
CA GLY A 119 -22.18 12.14 -12.22
C GLY A 119 -22.48 10.74 -12.79
N LEU A 120 -21.56 9.77 -12.70
CA LEU A 120 -21.79 8.40 -13.17
C LEU A 120 -22.61 7.53 -12.19
N SER A 121 -23.70 8.06 -11.62
CA SER A 121 -24.75 7.22 -11.01
C SER A 121 -25.69 6.60 -12.04
N ASP A 122 -25.66 7.06 -13.30
CA ASP A 122 -26.75 6.78 -14.25
C ASP A 122 -26.38 5.82 -15.41
N TYR A 123 -25.17 5.24 -15.42
CA TYR A 123 -24.78 4.26 -16.45
C TYR A 123 -25.29 2.83 -16.22
N HIS A 124 -26.38 2.66 -15.47
CA HIS A 124 -27.07 1.38 -15.28
C HIS A 124 -28.40 1.22 -16.05
N GLN A 125 -28.73 2.09 -17.02
CA GLN A 125 -29.99 1.97 -17.78
C GLN A 125 -29.91 1.92 -19.32
N ALA A 126 -28.74 1.80 -19.94
CA ALA A 126 -28.64 1.80 -21.41
C ALA A 126 -28.15 0.48 -22.04
N LEU A 127 -28.38 -0.67 -21.39
CA LEU A 127 -28.25 -1.99 -22.01
C LEU A 127 -29.36 -2.93 -21.50
N LEU A 128 -30.57 -2.76 -22.04
CA LEU A 128 -31.58 -3.79 -22.23
C LEU A 128 -32.18 -3.65 -23.62
#